data_AF-A0A344TIB4-F1
#
_entry.id   AF-A0A344TIB4-F1
#
_cell.length_a   1.000
_cell.length_b   1.000
_cell.length_c   1.000
_cell.angle_alpha   90.00
_cell.angle_beta   90.00
_cell.angle_gamma   90.00
#
_symmetry.space_group_name_H-M   'P 1'
#
loop_
_entity.id
_entity.type
_entity.pdbx_description
1 polymer ?
#
loop_
_entity_poly.entity_id
_entity_poly.type
_entity_poly.pdbx_seq_one_letter_code
_entity_poly.pdbx_strand_id
1 'polypeptide(L)'
;MKKNNLFEDKSLEELKATKAKYQKIAAAVAGLMTVAIIFIVYVAIKTKNWGQLGTLGVIGTLLPLFISIQNLDKEIKRREQNL
;
A
#
# COMPACT_ATOMS: atom_id res chain seq x y z
N MET A 1 27.56 4.88 3.25
CA MET A 1 26.29 5.51 3.67
C MET A 1 25.63 4.59 4.68
N LYS A 2 25.46 5.04 5.94
CA LYS A 2 24.72 4.29 6.96
C LYS A 2 23.29 4.11 6.43
N LYS A 3 22.91 2.88 6.11
CA LYS A 3 21.58 2.54 5.65
C LYS A 3 20.70 2.74 6.88
N ASN A 4 20.09 3.92 7.04
CA ASN A 4 19.11 4.18 8.09
C ASN A 4 17.95 3.21 7.85
N ASN A 5 18.05 2.00 8.39
CA ASN A 5 16.95 1.07 8.39
C ASN A 5 15.91 1.70 9.32
N LEU A 6 14.86 2.28 8.75
CA LEU A 6 13.71 2.88 9.45
C LEU A 6 13.03 1.97 10.49
N PHE A 7 13.50 0.72 10.61
CA PHE A 7 13.00 -0.33 11.46
C PHE A 7 14.08 -0.89 12.42
N GLU A 8 15.33 -0.42 12.36
CA GLU A 8 16.43 -0.93 13.22
C GLU A 8 16.13 -0.71 14.70
N ASP A 9 15.60 0.46 15.07
CA ASP A 9 15.26 0.82 16.45
C ASP A 9 13.94 0.22 16.96
N LYS A 10 13.16 -0.47 16.09
CA LYS A 10 11.88 -1.06 16.49
C LYS A 10 12.06 -2.49 17.00
N SER A 11 11.32 -2.86 18.04
CA SER A 11 11.22 -4.25 18.48
C SER A 11 10.42 -5.11 17.47
N LEU A 12 10.51 -6.44 17.58
CA LEU A 12 9.79 -7.36 16.68
C LEU A 12 8.27 -7.21 16.82
N GLU A 13 7.78 -6.96 18.04
CA GLU A 13 6.36 -6.62 18.29
C GLU A 13 5.96 -5.29 17.65
N GLU A 14 6.79 -4.25 17.76
CA GLU A 14 6.52 -2.95 17.14
C GLU A 14 6.53 -3.01 15.61
N LEU A 15 7.39 -3.85 15.03
CA LEU A 15 7.41 -4.17 13.60
C LEU A 15 6.08 -4.84 13.19
N LYS A 16 5.64 -5.88 13.91
CA LYS A 16 4.34 -6.54 13.65
C LYS A 16 3.15 -5.59 13.79
N ALA A 17 3.14 -4.73 14.80
CA ALA A 17 2.11 -3.70 14.99
C ALA A 17 2.12 -2.68 13.84
N THR A 18 3.30 -2.26 13.38
CA THR A 18 3.45 -1.34 12.24
C THR A 18 2.94 -1.97 10.94
N LYS A 19 3.23 -3.27 10.71
CA LYS A 19 2.68 -4.03 9.58
C LYS A 19 1.16 -4.04 9.59
N ALA A 20 0.56 -4.37 10.73
CA ALA A 20 -0.90 -4.41 10.88
C ALA A 20 -1.53 -3.03 10.63
N LYS A 21 -0.89 -1.94 11.07
CA LYS A 21 -1.33 -0.57 10.78
C LYS A 21 -1.31 -0.28 9.29
N TYR A 22 -0.22 -0.61 8.59
CA TYR A 22 -0.12 -0.40 7.14
C TYR A 22 -1.11 -1.25 6.35
N GLN A 23 -1.36 -2.49 6.78
CA GLN A 23 -2.39 -3.34 6.17
C GLN A 23 -3.80 -2.76 6.34
N LYS A 24 -4.13 -2.23 7.52
CA LYS A 24 -5.41 -1.54 7.76
C LYS A 24 -5.57 -0.32 6.85
N ILE A 25 -4.53 0.50 6.73
CA ILE A 25 -4.54 1.67 5.83
C ILE A 25 -4.70 1.22 4.37
N ALA A 26 -3.95 0.21 3.94
CA ALA A 26 -4.04 -0.32 2.59
C ALA A 26 -5.44 -0.86 2.29
N ALA A 27 -6.08 -1.57 3.23
CA ALA A 27 -7.44 -2.07 3.08
C ALA A 27 -8.47 -0.93 2.97
N ALA A 28 -8.36 0.11 3.81
CA ALA A 28 -9.23 1.27 3.75
C ALA A 28 -9.10 2.02 2.41
N VAL A 29 -7.86 2.24 1.96
CA VAL A 29 -7.57 2.89 0.68
C VAL A 29 -8.06 2.05 -0.49
N ALA A 30 -7.87 0.73 -0.45
CA ALA A 30 -8.38 -0.17 -1.47
C ALA A 30 -9.90 -0.10 -1.58
N GLY A 31 -10.62 -0.09 -0.45
CA GLY A 31 -12.08 0.05 -0.43
C GLY A 31 -12.55 1.36 -1.08
N LEU A 32 -11.94 2.49 -0.71
CA LEU A 32 -12.24 3.79 -1.32
C LEU A 32 -11.94 3.83 -2.83
N MET A 33 -10.81 3.26 -3.23
CA MET A 33 -10.43 3.16 -4.64
C MET A 33 -11.42 2.33 -5.44
N THR A 34 -11.89 1.19 -4.92
CA THR A 34 -12.90 0.36 -5.62
C THR A 34 -14.16 1.16 -5.93
N VAL A 35 -14.67 1.95 -4.97
CA VAL A 35 -15.84 2.80 -5.19
C VAL A 35 -15.55 3.87 -6.25
N ALA A 36 -14.39 4.53 -6.17
CA ALA A 36 -13.99 5.53 -7.15
C ALA A 36 -13.86 4.96 -8.57
N ILE A 37 -13.29 3.76 -8.71
CA ILE A 37 -13.14 3.06 -10.01
C ILE A 37 -14.51 2.75 -10.60
N ILE A 38 -15.44 2.22 -9.80
CA ILE A 38 -16.82 1.94 -10.25
C ILE A 38 -17.48 3.23 -10.75
N PHE A 39 -17.32 4.33 -10.02
CA PHE A 39 -17.86 5.62 -10.43
C PHE A 39 -17.24 6.14 -11.74
N ILE A 40 -15.92 6.07 -11.88
CA ILE A 40 -15.20 6.49 -13.10
C ILE A 40 -15.67 5.67 -14.30
N VAL A 41 -15.79 4.35 -14.15
CA VAL A 41 -16.28 3.46 -15.22
C VAL A 41 -17.73 3.79 -15.59
N TYR A 42 -18.60 3.99 -14.59
CA TYR A 42 -19.99 4.38 -14.82
C TYR A 42 -20.10 5.70 -15.60
N VAL A 43 -19.35 6.73 -15.20
CA VAL A 43 -19.36 8.03 -15.89
C VAL A 43 -18.77 7.91 -17.29
N ALA A 44 -17.68 7.14 -17.48
CA ALA A 44 -17.08 6.91 -18.78
C ALA A 44 -18.08 6.27 -19.77
N ILE A 45 -18.85 5.27 -19.30
CA ILE A 45 -19.89 4.62 -20.09
C ILE A 45 -21.02 5.63 -20.43
N LYS A 46 -21.54 6.32 -19.42
CA LYS A 46 -22.68 7.25 -19.58
C LYS A 46 -22.35 8.41 -20.51
N THR A 47 -21.14 8.94 -20.41
CA THR A 47 -20.68 10.11 -21.19
C THR A 47 -19.99 9.70 -22.50
N LYS A 48 -19.78 8.40 -22.74
CA LYS A 48 -18.94 7.85 -23.82
C LYS A 48 -17.51 8.42 -23.83
N ASN A 49 -17.05 8.98 -22.71
CA ASN A 49 -15.73 9.55 -22.58
C ASN A 49 -14.75 8.53 -21.99
N TRP A 50 -14.20 7.69 -22.86
CA TRP A 50 -13.20 6.68 -22.49
C TRP A 50 -11.89 7.27 -21.98
N GLY A 51 -11.62 8.56 -22.23
CA GLY A 51 -10.45 9.27 -21.70
C GLY A 51 -10.43 9.30 -20.16
N GLN A 52 -11.58 9.18 -19.50
CA GLN A 52 -11.66 9.11 -18.04
C GLN A 52 -10.99 7.85 -17.46
N LEU A 53 -10.87 6.76 -18.23
CA LEU A 53 -10.17 5.56 -17.78
C LEU A 53 -8.66 5.81 -17.56
N GLY A 54 -8.08 6.82 -18.21
CA GLY A 54 -6.68 7.21 -17.99
C GLY A 54 -6.41 7.66 -16.55
N THR A 55 -7.44 8.11 -15.82
CA THR A 55 -7.31 8.51 -14.40
C THR A 55 -7.05 7.33 -13.46
N LEU A 56 -7.31 6.09 -13.91
CA LEU A 56 -7.00 4.88 -13.14
C LEU A 56 -5.49 4.69 -12.91
N GLY A 57 -4.63 5.36 -13.67
CA GLY A 57 -3.18 5.38 -13.45
C GLY A 57 -2.77 5.90 -12.06
N VAL A 58 -3.65 6.64 -11.37
CA VAL A 58 -3.41 7.13 -10.00
C VAL A 58 -3.14 6.00 -8.99
N ILE A 59 -3.57 4.77 -9.27
CA ILE A 59 -3.26 3.58 -8.45
C ILE A 59 -1.73 3.42 -8.26
N GLY A 60 -0.92 3.83 -9.24
CA GLY A 60 0.54 3.81 -9.16
C GLY A 60 1.12 4.61 -7.97
N THR A 61 0.39 5.60 -7.46
CA THR A 61 0.81 6.38 -6.27
C THR A 61 0.88 5.54 -4.98
N LEU A 62 0.25 4.35 -4.96
CA LEU A 62 0.30 3.43 -3.82
C LEU A 62 1.54 2.53 -3.80
N LEU A 63 2.34 2.50 -4.88
CA LEU A 63 3.54 1.66 -4.97
C LEU A 63 4.51 1.84 -3.80
N PRO A 64 4.82 3.07 -3.31
CA PRO A 64 5.70 3.25 -2.16
C PRO A 64 5.19 2.59 -0.87
N LEU A 65 3.86 2.58 -0.66
CA LEU A 65 3.25 1.91 0.49
C LEU A 65 3.42 0.38 0.40
N PHE A 66 3.20 -0.21 -0.78
CA PHE A 66 3.42 -1.64 -0.98
C PHE A 66 4.89 -2.04 -0.79
N ILE A 67 5.82 -1.25 -1.34
CA ILE A 67 7.26 -1.46 -1.14
C ILE A 67 7.62 -1.39 0.35
N SER A 68 7.07 -0.42 1.07
CA SER A 68 7.28 -0.28 2.52
C SER A 68 6.78 -1.50 3.28
N ILE A 69 5.59 -2.01 2.96
CA ILE A 69 5.03 -3.22 3.57
C ILE A 69 5.92 -4.45 3.28
N GLN A 70 6.41 -4.61 2.04
CA GLN A 70 7.27 -5.73 1.67
C GLN A 70 8.62 -5.70 2.39
N ASN A 71 9.25 -4.53 2.48
CA ASN A 71 10.51 -4.37 3.21
C ASN A 71 10.32 -4.68 4.71
N LEU A 72 9.18 -4.28 5.27
CA LEU A 72 8.82 -4.53 6.65
C LEU A 72 8.55 -6.03 6.90
N ASP A 73 7.91 -6.73 5.96
CA ASP A 73 7.72 -8.20 6.01
C ASP A 73 9.05 -8.97 5.95
N LYS A 74 9.97 -8.55 5.06
CA LYS A 74 11.32 -9.12 4.97
C LYS A 74 12.09 -8.94 6.27
N GLU A 75 12.01 -7.76 6.88
CA GLU A 75 12.70 -7.48 8.15
C GLU A 75 12.13 -8.31 9.31
N ILE A 76 10.80 -8.47 9.39
CA ILE A 76 10.17 -9.36 10.39
C ILE A 76 10.67 -10.79 10.21
N LYS A 77 10.60 -11.35 9.00
CA LYS A 77 11.06 -12.72 8.72
C LYS A 77 12.52 -12.93 9.07
N ARG A 78 13.38 -11.95 8.72
CA ARG A 78 14.81 -11.99 9.06
C ARG A 78 15.03 -12.09 10.57
N ARG A 79 14.23 -11.38 11.37
CA ARG A 79 14.39 -11.40 12.83
C ARG A 79 13.79 -12.64 13.47
N GLU A 80 12.68 -13.15 12.94
CA GLU A 80 12.09 -14.42 13.38
C GLU A 80 13.01 -15.63 13.09
N GLN A 81 13.78 -15.59 12.00
CA GLN A 81 14.74 -16.65 11.66
C GLN A 81 16.06 -16.59 12.45
N ASN A 82 16.35 -15.46 13.10
CA ASN A 82 17.58 -15.25 13.89
C ASN A 82 17.32 -15.29 15.41
N LEU A 83 16.09 -15.60 15.83
CA LEU A 83 15.68 -15.90 17.21
C LEU A 83 15.66 -17.42 17.41
#